data_AF-A0A843C7S9-F1
#
_entry.id   AF-A0A843C7S9-F1
#
_cell.length_a   1.000
_cell.length_b   1.000
_cell.length_c   1.000
_cell.angle_alpha   90.00
_cell.angle_beta   90.00
_cell.angle_gamma   90.00
#
_symmetry.space_group_name_H-M   'P 1'
#
loop_
_entity.id
_entity.type
_entity.pdbx_description
1 polymer ?
#
loop_
_entity_poly.entity_id
_entity_poly.type
_entity_poly.pdbx_seq_one_letter_code
_entity_poly.pdbx_strand_id
1 'polypeptide(L)'
;MENFGTLEYVLDKYSKTWSWKITGQRAVSMISRLVPEAWYGENINEVIIPDSMESVKQIKLIMDRYPLEILSKSAWQRKIVKTYTPKPALPPVKYHLHRAKPGEQFRGKLLNFQKEGLDFLLKSSLEKLFKLYHT
;
A
#
# COMPACT_ATOMS: atom_id res chain seq x y z
N MET A 1 34.61 5.84 3.86
CA MET A 1 33.19 6.15 3.61
C MET A 1 32.64 6.74 4.88
N GLU A 2 32.33 8.04 4.89
CA GLU A 2 31.78 8.69 6.07
C GLU A 2 30.36 8.19 6.33
N ASN A 3 30.09 7.75 7.55
CA ASN A 3 28.81 7.21 7.95
C ASN A 3 27.77 8.35 7.97
N PHE A 4 26.69 8.22 7.20
CA PHE A 4 25.71 9.31 7.01
C PHE A 4 24.85 9.56 8.25
N GLY A 5 24.80 8.57 9.13
CA GLY A 5 23.96 8.57 10.31
C GLY A 5 23.65 7.15 10.79
N THR A 6 22.89 7.04 11.87
CA THR A 6 22.44 5.76 12.41
C THR A 6 20.92 5.68 12.45
N LEU A 7 20.38 4.46 12.35
CA LEU A 7 18.95 4.15 12.48
C LEU A 7 18.74 3.16 13.64
N GLU A 8 17.95 3.59 14.61
CA GLU A 8 17.60 2.83 15.81
C GLU A 8 16.07 2.75 15.98
N TYR A 9 15.59 1.66 16.56
CA TYR A 9 14.19 1.47 16.90
C TYR A 9 14.01 1.61 18.41
N VAL A 10 13.44 2.74 18.83
CA VAL A 10 13.35 3.13 20.24
C VAL A 10 11.90 3.28 20.69
N LEU A 11 11.66 3.06 21.97
CA LEU A 11 10.37 3.39 22.57
C LEU A 11 10.39 4.88 22.93
N ASP A 12 9.56 5.67 22.24
CA ASP A 12 9.52 7.10 22.50
C ASP A 12 8.96 7.41 23.90
N LYS A 13 9.62 8.34 24.61
CA LYS A 13 9.29 8.65 26.01
C LYS A 13 7.93 9.33 26.14
N TYR A 14 7.51 10.11 25.15
CA TYR A 14 6.33 10.97 25.16
C TYR A 14 5.11 10.25 24.60
N SER A 15 5.21 9.71 23.39
CA SER A 15 4.13 9.01 22.72
C SER A 15 3.89 7.60 23.28
N LYS A 16 4.86 7.04 24.03
CA LYS A 16 4.86 5.64 24.50
C LYS A 16 4.67 4.63 23.35
N THR A 17 4.98 5.04 22.13
CA THR A 17 4.94 4.19 20.94
C THR A 17 6.34 3.92 20.43
N TRP A 18 6.51 2.77 19.80
CA TRP A 18 7.75 2.45 19.12
C TRP A 18 7.93 3.37 17.90
N SER A 19 9.11 3.96 17.81
CA SER A 19 9.45 4.97 16.82
C SER A 19 10.86 4.73 16.28
N TRP A 20 11.12 5.22 15.08
CA TRP A 20 12.43 5.21 14.46
C TRP A 20 13.20 6.45 14.89
N LYS A 21 14.34 6.24 15.52
CA LYS A 21 15.30 7.29 15.84
C LYS A 21 16.38 7.28 14.78
N ILE A 22 16.55 8.41 14.10
CA ILE A 22 17.65 8.62 13.17
C ILE A 22 18.59 9.67 13.74
N THR A 23 19.89 9.38 13.70
CA THR A 23 20.92 10.32 14.10
C THR A 23 21.79 10.68 12.91
N GLY A 24 22.33 11.90 12.91
CA GLY A 24 23.24 12.40 11.88
C GLY A 24 22.75 13.69 11.24
N GLN A 25 23.60 14.70 11.21
CA GLN A 25 23.24 16.07 10.83
C GLN A 25 22.58 16.15 9.43
N ARG A 26 23.15 15.45 8.44
CA ARG A 26 22.60 15.42 7.07
C ARG A 26 21.35 14.55 6.97
N ALA A 27 21.36 13.38 7.62
CA ALA A 27 20.23 12.44 7.61
C ALA A 27 18.97 13.08 8.22
N VAL A 28 19.12 13.75 9.35
CA VAL A 28 18.05 14.49 10.03
C VAL A 28 17.48 15.58 9.12
N SER A 29 18.34 16.43 8.55
CA SER A 29 17.88 17.51 7.66
C SER A 29 17.08 17.00 6.45
N MET A 30 17.44 15.84 5.88
CA MET A 30 16.70 15.23 4.78
C MET A 30 15.37 14.62 5.23
N ILE A 31 15.40 13.82 6.30
CA ILE A 31 14.21 13.16 6.85
C ILE A 31 13.16 14.18 7.26
N SER A 32 13.54 15.24 7.97
CA SER A 32 12.62 16.28 8.44
C SER A 32 11.91 17.02 7.30
N ARG A 33 12.45 16.97 6.07
CA ARG A 33 11.81 17.52 4.87
C ARG A 33 10.87 16.52 4.18
N LEU A 34 11.07 15.22 4.38
CA LEU A 34 10.32 14.16 3.72
C LEU A 34 9.19 13.61 4.57
N VAL A 35 9.35 13.57 5.90
CA VAL A 35 8.35 13.04 6.81
C VAL A 35 7.82 14.20 7.68
N PRO A 36 6.61 14.71 7.42
CA PRO A 36 6.05 15.84 8.16
C PRO A 36 5.70 15.47 9.61
N GLU A 37 5.47 14.19 9.88
CA GLU A 37 5.20 13.66 11.22
C GLU A 37 6.46 13.45 12.06
N ALA A 38 7.65 13.77 11.53
CA ALA A 38 8.90 13.63 12.25
C ALA A 38 9.16 14.86 13.16
N TRP A 39 9.65 14.61 14.37
CA TRP A 39 10.04 15.67 15.31
C TRP A 39 11.48 15.50 15.77
N TYR A 40 12.11 16.60 16.18
CA TYR A 40 13.47 16.57 16.71
C TYR A 40 13.49 15.88 18.08
N GLY A 41 14.52 15.07 18.31
CA GLY A 41 14.76 14.42 19.60
C GLY A 41 15.33 15.37 20.64
N GLU A 42 15.88 14.81 21.72
CA GLU A 42 16.57 15.57 22.78
C GLU A 42 17.83 16.28 22.24
N ASN A 43 18.43 15.76 21.16
CA ASN A 43 19.60 16.36 20.51
C ASN A 43 19.26 16.91 19.12
N ILE A 44 19.97 17.97 18.72
CA ILE A 44 19.79 18.68 17.42
C ILE A 44 20.04 17.76 16.22
N ASN A 45 20.92 16.76 16.39
CA ASN A 45 21.27 15.79 15.36
C ASN A 45 20.47 14.49 15.48
N GLU A 46 19.28 14.54 16.09
CA GLU A 46 18.40 13.40 16.25
C GLU A 46 16.98 13.75 15.80
N VAL A 47 16.36 12.82 15.09
CA VAL A 47 14.97 12.91 14.67
C VAL A 47 14.24 11.63 15.04
N ILE A 48 13.05 11.79 15.59
CA ILE A 48 12.14 10.71 15.93
C ILE A 48 11.02 10.70 14.91
N ILE A 49 10.73 9.51 14.38
CA ILE A 49 9.75 9.30 13.34
C ILE A 49 8.80 8.21 13.82
N PRO A 50 7.48 8.43 13.80
CA PRO A 50 6.54 7.41 14.21
C PRO A 50 6.62 6.20 13.26
N ASP A 51 6.44 5.01 13.82
CA ASP A 51 6.40 3.77 13.04
C ASP A 51 5.12 3.69 12.20
N SER A 52 5.19 4.20 10.97
CA SER A 52 4.13 4.11 9.96
C SER A 52 4.65 3.46 8.67
N MET A 53 3.75 2.94 7.86
CA MET A 53 4.11 2.34 6.57
C MET A 53 4.78 3.37 5.64
N GLU A 54 4.32 4.61 5.69
CA GLU A 54 4.85 5.70 4.88
C GLU A 54 6.24 6.12 5.37
N SER A 55 6.41 6.27 6.70
CA SER A 55 7.71 6.53 7.32
C SER A 55 8.75 5.49 6.90
N VAL A 56 8.43 4.19 6.98
CA VAL A 56 9.37 3.12 6.60
C VAL A 56 9.75 3.18 5.12
N LYS A 57 8.82 3.56 4.22
CA LYS A 57 9.12 3.75 2.80
C LYS A 57 10.07 4.93 2.58
N GLN A 58 9.80 6.07 3.22
CA GLN A 58 10.63 7.28 3.10
C GLN A 58 12.05 7.03 3.64
N ILE A 59 12.17 6.38 4.81
CA ILE A 59 13.46 6.00 5.39
C ILE A 59 14.23 5.10 4.42
N LYS A 60 13.58 4.07 3.85
CA LYS A 60 14.21 3.17 2.87
C LYS A 60 14.69 3.92 1.62
N LEU A 61 13.92 4.88 1.12
CA LEU A 61 14.29 5.68 -0.05
C LEU A 61 15.57 6.50 0.18
N ILE A 62 15.70 7.09 1.37
CA ILE A 62 16.91 7.82 1.75
C ILE A 62 18.08 6.88 1.92
N MET A 63 17.87 5.73 2.57
CA MET A 63 18.92 4.73 2.81
C MET A 63 19.51 4.15 1.52
N ASP A 64 18.73 4.09 0.44
CA ASP A 64 19.17 3.64 -0.88
C ASP A 64 20.21 4.60 -1.49
N ARG A 65 20.03 5.91 -1.29
CA ARG A 65 20.94 6.96 -1.77
C ARG A 65 22.07 7.29 -0.79
N TYR A 66 21.79 7.18 0.50
CA TYR A 66 22.65 7.58 1.59
C TYR A 66 22.63 6.49 2.67
N PRO A 67 23.61 5.56 2.65
CA PRO A 67 23.60 4.41 3.54
C PRO A 67 23.71 4.86 5.00
N LEU A 68 22.74 4.44 5.81
CA LEU A 68 22.71 4.64 7.27
C LEU A 68 23.16 3.35 7.96
N GLU A 69 23.85 3.49 9.08
CA GLU A 69 24.17 2.35 9.95
C GLU A 69 22.94 1.92 10.74
N ILE A 70 22.47 0.70 10.46
CA ILE A 70 21.28 0.15 11.11
C ILE A 70 21.71 -0.54 12.41
N LEU A 71 21.43 0.09 13.55
CA LEU A 71 21.67 -0.50 14.87
C LEU A 71 20.62 -1.58 15.17
N SER A 72 19.35 -1.32 14.83
CA SER A 72 18.24 -2.25 15.07
C SER A 72 17.91 -3.15 13.86
N LYS A 73 18.91 -3.93 13.39
CA LYS A 73 18.80 -4.76 12.17
C LYS A 73 17.57 -5.65 12.14
N SER A 74 17.29 -6.38 13.22
CA SER A 74 16.14 -7.30 13.30
C SER A 74 14.78 -6.59 13.27
N ALA A 75 14.69 -5.39 13.84
CA ALA A 75 13.47 -4.59 13.77
C ALA A 75 13.25 -4.07 12.34
N TRP A 76 14.30 -3.52 11.73
CA TRP A 76 14.27 -3.02 10.36
C TRP A 76 13.88 -4.11 9.35
N GLN A 77 14.54 -5.28 9.42
CA GLN A 77 14.27 -6.41 8.53
C GLN A 77 12.80 -6.89 8.60
N ARG A 78 12.22 -6.99 9.80
CA ARG A 78 10.80 -7.38 9.95
C ARG A 78 9.86 -6.36 9.32
N LYS A 79 10.20 -5.08 9.36
CA LYS A 79 9.36 -3.98 8.90
C LYS A 79 9.41 -3.86 7.39
N ILE A 80 10.60 -3.92 6.79
CA ILE A 80 10.74 -3.95 5.33
C ILE A 80 10.10 -5.18 4.71
N VAL A 81 10.19 -6.37 5.34
CA VAL A 81 9.52 -7.57 4.81
C VAL A 81 8.02 -7.34 4.83
N LYS A 82 7.42 -6.91 5.95
CA LYS A 82 5.97 -6.67 6.02
C LYS A 82 5.47 -5.58 5.07
N THR A 83 6.23 -4.51 4.85
CA THR A 83 5.85 -3.41 3.95
C THR A 83 5.92 -3.82 2.47
N TYR A 84 6.85 -4.70 2.10
CA TYR A 84 7.09 -5.10 0.70
C TYR A 84 6.65 -6.52 0.38
N THR A 85 6.13 -7.29 1.34
CA THR A 85 5.48 -8.57 1.04
C THR A 85 4.29 -8.23 0.15
N PRO A 86 4.26 -8.68 -1.12
CA PRO A 86 3.11 -8.46 -1.97
C PRO A 86 1.92 -9.07 -1.24
N LYS A 87 0.86 -8.28 -1.06
CA LYS A 87 -0.41 -8.79 -0.53
C LYS A 87 -0.72 -10.04 -1.36
N PRO A 88 -0.90 -11.23 -0.75
CA PRO A 88 -1.14 -12.44 -1.53
C PRO A 88 -2.28 -12.14 -2.49
N ALA A 89 -1.99 -12.24 -3.79
CA ALA A 89 -2.97 -11.96 -4.81
C ALA A 89 -4.20 -12.80 -4.48
N LEU A 90 -5.31 -12.13 -4.19
CA LEU A 90 -6.57 -12.84 -3.98
C LEU A 90 -6.75 -13.74 -5.20
N PRO A 91 -7.00 -15.05 -5.03
CA PRO A 91 -7.23 -15.90 -6.17
C PRO A 91 -8.34 -15.26 -7.02
N PRO A 92 -8.21 -15.20 -8.36
CA PRO A 92 -9.22 -14.61 -9.21
C PRO A 92 -10.56 -15.27 -8.84
N VAL A 93 -11.55 -14.44 -8.49
CA VAL A 93 -12.89 -14.92 -8.17
C VAL A 93 -13.41 -15.64 -9.41
N LYS A 94 -13.38 -16.98 -9.39
CA LYS A 94 -14.03 -17.79 -10.41
C LYS A 94 -15.53 -17.66 -10.21
N TYR A 95 -16.12 -16.65 -10.85
CA TYR A 95 -17.57 -16.65 -11.06
C TYR A 95 -17.87 -17.87 -11.94
N HIS A 96 -18.44 -18.91 -11.35
CA HIS A 96 -18.98 -20.04 -12.10
C HIS A 96 -20.29 -19.55 -12.73
N LEU A 97 -20.17 -18.77 -13.81
CA LEU A 97 -21.30 -18.35 -14.61
C LEU A 97 -21.82 -19.58 -15.34
N HIS A 98 -22.82 -20.23 -14.75
CA HIS A 98 -23.53 -21.33 -15.39
C HIS A 98 -24.48 -20.78 -16.43
N ARG A 99 -24.47 -21.38 -17.63
CA ARG A 99 -25.44 -21.06 -18.67
C ARG A 99 -26.84 -21.39 -18.15
N ALA A 100 -27.69 -20.37 -17.99
CA ALA A 100 -29.07 -20.56 -17.60
C ALA A 100 -29.80 -21.41 -18.66
N LYS A 101 -30.58 -22.40 -18.21
CA LYS A 101 -31.50 -23.11 -19.10
C LYS A 101 -32.63 -22.14 -19.47
N PRO A 102 -32.96 -21.97 -20.75
CA PRO A 102 -34.09 -21.15 -21.14
C PRO A 102 -35.39 -21.74 -20.56
N GLY A 103 -36.34 -20.89 -20.16
CA GLY A 103 -37.62 -21.32 -19.61
C GLY A 103 -38.49 -22.06 -20.64
N GLU A 104 -39.48 -22.82 -20.17
CA GLU A 104 -40.34 -23.69 -21.01
C GLU A 104 -41.13 -22.94 -22.10
N GLN A 105 -41.30 -21.62 -21.96
CA GLN A 105 -41.92 -20.75 -22.96
C GLN A 105 -41.01 -20.46 -24.15
N PHE A 106 -39.70 -20.69 -24.03
CA PHE A 106 -38.73 -20.45 -25.10
C PHE A 106 -38.56 -21.72 -25.95
N ARG A 107 -39.27 -21.75 -27.08
CA ARG A 107 -39.40 -22.95 -27.94
C ARG A 107 -38.61 -22.90 -29.26
N GLY A 108 -37.71 -21.94 -29.45
CA GLY A 108 -37.09 -21.70 -30.77
C GLY A 108 -35.65 -21.19 -30.75
N LYS A 109 -35.07 -21.02 -31.96
CA LYS A 109 -33.79 -20.35 -32.19
C LYS A 109 -34.05 -18.85 -32.35
N LEU A 110 -33.37 -18.01 -31.57
CA LEU A 110 -33.48 -16.55 -31.73
C LEU A 110 -33.13 -16.15 -33.16
N LEU A 111 -33.98 -15.32 -33.77
CA LEU A 111 -33.67 -14.63 -35.02
C LEU A 111 -32.54 -13.62 -34.77
N ASN A 112 -31.80 -13.24 -35.82
CA ASN A 112 -30.61 -12.39 -35.68
C ASN A 112 -30.94 -11.05 -34.98
N PHE A 113 -32.06 -10.41 -35.33
CA PHE A 113 -32.50 -9.17 -34.68
C PHE A 113 -32.80 -9.36 -33.18
N GLN A 114 -33.33 -10.52 -32.78
CA GLN A 114 -33.64 -10.79 -31.37
C GLN A 114 -32.37 -11.01 -30.55
N LYS A 115 -31.32 -11.57 -31.18
CA LYS A 115 -29.99 -11.70 -30.55
C LYS A 115 -29.35 -10.33 -30.35
N GLU A 116 -29.39 -9.48 -31.37
CA GLU A 116 -28.83 -8.12 -31.29
C GLU A 116 -29.60 -7.26 -30.28
N GLY A 117 -30.94 -7.36 -30.26
CA GLY A 117 -31.77 -6.68 -29.26
C GLY A 117 -31.48 -7.17 -27.83
N LEU A 118 -31.29 -8.49 -27.64
CA LEU A 118 -30.91 -9.04 -26.33
C LEU A 118 -29.51 -8.57 -25.90
N ASP A 119 -28.54 -8.56 -26.82
CA ASP A 119 -27.18 -8.08 -26.57
C ASP A 119 -27.16 -6.61 -26.16
N PHE A 120 -27.96 -5.78 -26.84
CA PHE A 120 -28.16 -4.37 -26.49
C PHE A 120 -28.75 -4.20 -25.07
N LEU A 121 -29.76 -4.99 -24.71
CA LEU A 121 -30.37 -4.95 -23.37
C LEU A 121 -29.39 -5.40 -22.26
N LEU A 122 -28.58 -6.43 -22.52
CA LEU A 122 -27.59 -6.91 -21.57
C LEU A 122 -26.49 -5.87 -21.31
N LYS A 123 -25.97 -5.24 -22.37
CA LYS A 123 -24.94 -4.19 -22.26
C LYS A 123 -25.43 -2.97 -21.49
N SER A 124 -26.64 -2.50 -21.80
CA SER A 124 -27.24 -1.34 -21.12
C SER A 124 -27.57 -1.61 -19.63
N SER A 125 -27.96 -2.84 -19.29
CA SER A 125 -28.16 -3.23 -17.89
C SER A 125 -26.84 -3.31 -17.11
N LEU A 126 -25.76 -3.77 -17.75
CA LEU A 126 -24.43 -3.82 -17.15
C LEU A 126 -23.86 -2.42 -16.93
N GLU A 127 -24.06 -1.48 -17.87
CA GLU A 127 -23.68 -0.07 -17.67
C GLU A 127 -24.41 0.57 -16.48
N LYS A 128 -25.70 0.27 -16.29
CA LYS A 128 -26.46 0.74 -15.13
C LYS A 128 -25.92 0.19 -13.81
N LEU A 129 -25.58 -1.10 -13.77
CA LEU A 129 -24.94 -1.72 -12.59
C LEU A 129 -23.56 -1.12 -12.33
N PHE A 130 -22.75 -0.89 -13.35
CA PHE A 130 -21.43 -0.26 -13.21
C PHE A 130 -21.49 1.17 -12.64
N LYS A 131 -22.52 1.95 -13.01
CA LYS A 131 -22.73 3.30 -12.46
C LYS A 131 -23.13 3.30 -10.98
N LEU A 132 -23.86 2.28 -10.51
CA LEU A 132 -24.27 2.16 -9.11
C LEU A 132 -23.11 1.83 -8.14
N TYR A 133 -22.01 1.25 -8.63
CA TYR A 133 -20.83 0.93 -7.80
C TYR A 133 -19.78 2.06 -7.76
N HIS A 134 -19.99 3.15 -8.49
CA HIS A 134 -19.07 4.29 -8.61
C HIS A 134 -19.67 5.62 -8.13
N THR A 135 -20.73 5.60 -7.33
CA THR A 135 -21.29 6.78 -6.63
C THR A 135 -21.19 6.57 -5.13
#